data_AF-A0A2N2KRD4-F1
#
_entry.id   AF-A0A2N2KRD4-F1
#
_cell.length_a   1.000
_cell.length_b   1.000
_cell.length_c   1.000
_cell.angle_alpha   90.00
_cell.angle_beta   90.00
_cell.angle_gamma   90.00
#
_symmetry.space_group_name_H-M   'P 1'
#
loop_
_entity.id
_entity.type
_entity.pdbx_description
1 polymer ?
#
loop_
_entity_poly.entity_id
_entity_poly.type
_entity_poly.pdbx_seq_one_letter_code
_entity_poly.pdbx_strand_id
1 'polypeptide(L)' 'MKKLIMLSLLLQILIAPIAIYATTADTAEIRNLPEYTGSIDDPELTVVNDSTNYIIVCVKGKYYVIKK' A
#
# COMPACT_ATOMS: atom_id res chain seq x y z
N MET A 1 -18.03 -34.01 10.96
CA MET A 1 -17.54 -33.45 9.68
C MET A 1 -18.25 -32.14 9.31
N LYS A 2 -19.59 -32.07 9.27
CA LYS A 2 -20.33 -30.84 8.91
C LYS A 2 -20.04 -29.60 9.80
N LYS A 3 -19.88 -29.80 11.12
CA LYS A 3 -19.60 -28.70 12.08
C LYS A 3 -18.22 -28.04 11.88
N LEU A 4 -17.21 -28.82 11.46
CA LEU A 4 -15.85 -28.31 11.18
C LEU A 4 -15.82 -27.48 9.90
N ILE A 5 -16.58 -27.89 8.87
CA ILE A 5 -16.71 -27.14 7.62
C ILE A 5 -17.44 -25.81 7.86
N MET A 6 -18.50 -25.82 8.67
CA MET A 6 -19.25 -24.61 9.03
C MET A 6 -18.39 -23.63 9.84
N LEU A 7 -17.53 -24.13 10.74
CA LEU A 7 -16.59 -23.30 11.50
C LEU A 7 -15.52 -22.68 10.59
N SER A 8 -15.00 -23.45 9.63
CA SER A 8 -14.07 -22.95 8.61
C SER A 8 -14.70 -21.83 7.76
N LEU A 9 -15.95 -21.99 7.31
CA LEU A 9 -16.63 -20.94 6.53
C LEU A 9 -16.84 -19.67 7.37
N LEU A 10 -17.22 -19.80 8.63
CA LEU A 10 -17.44 -18.66 9.51
C LEU A 10 -16.14 -17.86 9.73
N LEU A 11 -15.01 -18.56 9.86
CA LEU A 11 -13.70 -17.94 10.04
C LEU A 11 -13.26 -17.15 8.80
N GLN A 12 -13.53 -17.67 7.59
CA GLN A 12 -13.22 -16.99 6.33
C GLN A 12 -14.00 -15.67 6.18
N ILE A 13 -15.27 -15.66 6.59
CA ILE A 13 -16.12 -14.46 6.56
C ILE A 13 -15.62 -13.40 7.55
N LEU A 14 -15.06 -13.81 8.68
CA LEU A 14 -14.52 -12.88 9.69
C LEU A 14 -13.20 -12.23 9.25
N ILE A 15 -12.36 -12.94 8.50
CA ILE A 15 -11.02 -12.48 8.10
C ILE A 15 -11.07 -11.64 6.81
N ALA A 16 -12.02 -11.90 5.91
CA ALA A 16 -12.12 -11.18 4.63
C ALA A 16 -12.23 -9.64 4.78
N PRO A 17 -13.06 -9.07 5.68
CA PRO A 17 -13.15 -7.63 5.88
C PRO A 17 -11.85 -7.00 6.39
N ILE A 18 -11.12 -7.71 7.24
CA ILE A 18 -9.85 -7.25 7.84
C ILE A 18 -8.76 -7.16 6.76
N ALA A 19 -8.67 -8.18 5.91
CA ALA A 19 -7.73 -8.19 4.79
C ALA A 19 -8.02 -7.06 3.79
N ILE A 20 -9.30 -6.82 3.47
CA ILE A 20 -9.70 -5.72 2.58
C ILE A 20 -9.35 -4.36 3.20
N TYR A 21 -9.65 -4.17 4.49
CA TYR A 21 -9.38 -2.91 5.19
C TYR A 21 -7.90 -2.56 5.21
N ALA A 22 -7.02 -3.54 5.48
CA ALA A 22 -5.57 -3.35 5.46
C ALA A 22 -5.06 -2.90 4.08
N THR A 23 -5.50 -3.57 3.02
CA THR A 23 -5.14 -3.18 1.64
C THR A 23 -5.64 -1.79 1.26
N THR A 24 -6.84 -1.41 1.71
CA THR A 24 -7.39 -0.07 1.42
C THR A 24 -6.74 1.05 2.23
N ALA A 25 -6.27 0.76 3.44
CA ALA A 25 -5.60 1.74 4.29
C ALA A 25 -4.24 2.15 3.69
N ASP A 26 -3.43 1.18 3.24
CA ASP A 26 -2.16 1.45 2.57
C ASP A 26 -2.36 2.28 1.29
N THR A 27 -3.41 1.99 0.51
CA THR A 27 -3.67 2.74 -0.73
C THR A 27 -4.23 4.15 -0.49
N ALA A 28 -4.85 4.43 0.66
CA ALA A 28 -5.38 5.75 0.99
C ALA A 28 -4.28 6.75 1.35
N GLU A 29 -3.24 6.33 2.10
CA GLU A 29 -2.11 7.21 2.41
C GLU A 29 -1.33 7.59 1.16
N ILE A 30 -1.18 6.66 0.21
CA ILE A 30 -0.39 6.86 -1.01
C ILE A 30 -1.08 7.81 -1.99
N ARG A 31 -2.42 7.77 -2.06
CA ARG A 31 -3.20 8.71 -2.90
C ARG A 31 -3.11 10.16 -2.44
N ASN A 32 -2.78 10.40 -1.17
CA ASN A 32 -2.65 11.73 -0.61
C ASN A 32 -1.22 12.30 -0.72
N LEU A 33 -0.25 11.49 -1.13
CA LEU A 33 1.11 11.97 -1.35
C LEU A 33 1.17 12.86 -2.60
N PRO A 34 1.87 14.00 -2.54
CA PRO A 34 2.11 14.82 -3.72
C PRO A 34 2.93 14.05 -4.76
N GLU A 35 2.65 14.29 -6.04
CA GLU A 35 3.39 13.69 -7.14
C GLU A 35 4.78 14.33 -7.25
N TYR A 36 5.83 13.53 -7.35
CA TYR A 36 7.19 14.03 -7.51
C TYR A 36 7.43 14.44 -8.96
N THR A 37 7.77 15.71 -9.18
CA THR A 37 8.08 16.28 -10.51
C THR A 37 9.55 16.70 -10.65
N GLY A 38 10.40 16.34 -9.69
CA GLY A 38 11.83 16.68 -9.69
C GLY A 38 12.68 15.71 -10.53
N SER A 39 14.01 15.92 -10.50
CA SER A 39 14.96 15.02 -11.16
C SER A 39 15.13 13.73 -10.36
N ILE A 40 15.06 12.58 -11.04
CA ILE A 40 15.26 11.25 -10.44
C ILE A 40 16.70 11.08 -9.94
N ASP A 41 17.66 11.81 -10.52
CA ASP A 41 19.07 11.80 -10.15
C ASP A 41 19.41 12.67 -8.93
N ASP A 42 18.41 13.20 -8.22
CA ASP A 42 18.65 13.97 -6.99
C ASP A 42 19.34 13.06 -5.95
N PRO A 43 20.55 13.40 -5.47
CA PRO A 43 21.28 12.56 -4.52
C PRO A 43 20.56 12.40 -3.17
N GLU A 44 19.58 13.27 -2.88
CA GLU A 44 18.75 13.18 -1.68
C GLU A 44 17.46 12.38 -1.90
N LEU A 45 17.26 11.80 -3.09
CA LEU A 45 16.15 10.93 -3.41
C LEU A 45 16.44 9.50 -2.93
N THR A 46 15.54 8.99 -2.11
CA THR A 46 15.57 7.61 -1.62
C THR A 46 14.27 6.91 -2.00
N VAL A 47 14.35 5.76 -2.65
CA VAL A 47 13.17 4.92 -2.92
C VAL A 47 12.77 4.19 -1.64
N VAL A 48 11.53 4.40 -1.21
CA VAL A 48 10.96 3.84 0.03
C VAL A 48 10.11 2.62 -0.28
N ASN A 49 9.33 2.69 -1.36
CA ASN A 49 8.47 1.59 -1.81
C ASN A 49 8.47 1.58 -3.34
N ASP A 50 8.71 0.41 -3.92
CA ASP A 50 8.53 0.19 -5.35
C ASP A 50 7.37 -0.80 -5.56
N SER A 51 6.24 -0.27 -6.02
CA SER A 51 5.04 -1.03 -6.36
C SER A 51 4.82 -1.05 -7.88
N THR A 52 3.92 -1.92 -8.33
CA THR A 52 3.67 -2.12 -9.78
C THR A 52 3.22 -0.84 -10.50
N ASN A 53 2.44 0.01 -9.84
CA ASN A 53 1.84 1.21 -10.46
C ASN A 53 2.44 2.53 -9.97
N TYR A 54 3.24 2.51 -8.90
CA TYR A 54 3.79 3.72 -8.30
C TYR A 54 5.06 3.41 -7.52
N ILE A 55 5.91 4.42 -7.38
CA ILE A 55 7.10 4.42 -6.54
C ILE A 55 6.91 5.51 -5.48
N ILE A 56 7.11 5.17 -4.22
CA ILE A 56 7.18 6.17 -3.15
C ILE A 56 8.64 6.53 -2.95
N VAL A 57 8.94 7.81 -3.07
CA VAL A 57 10.28 8.36 -2.86
C VAL A 57 10.28 9.35 -1.70
N CYS A 58 11.34 9.34 -0.91
CA CYS A 58 11.62 10.35 0.10
C CYS A 58 12.69 11.29 -0.44
N VAL A 59 12.42 12.59 -0.45
CA VAL A 59 13.36 13.63 -0.87
C VAL A 59 13.39 14.68 0.22
N LYS A 60 14.58 14.94 0.80
CA LYS A 60 14.76 15.91 1.90
C LYS A 60 13.80 15.71 3.08
N GLY A 61 13.47 14.45 3.41
CA GLY A 61 12.54 14.11 4.49
C GLY A 61 11.05 14.28 4.17
N LYS A 62 10.70 14.56 2.91
CA LYS A 62 9.31 14.60 2.43
C LYS A 62 9.03 13.43 1.51
N TYR A 63 7.87 12.81 1.66
CA TYR A 63 7.45 11.69 0.82
C TYR A 63 6.65 12.19 -0.38
N TYR A 64 6.92 11.57 -1.53
CA TYR A 64 6.26 11.84 -2.78
C TYR A 64 5.96 10.53 -3.51
N VAL A 65 5.01 10.58 -4.43
CA VAL A 65 4.69 9.45 -5.31
C VAL A 65 5.13 9.73 -6.74
N ILE A 66 5.77 8.77 -7.39
CA ILE A 66 6.05 8.77 -8.83
C ILE A 66 5.14 7.70 -9.43
N LYS A 67 4.23 8.09 -10.32
CA LYS A 67 3.42 7.12 -11.07
C LYS A 67 4.29 6.48 -12.14
N LYS A 68 4.26 5.15 -12.24
CA LYS A 68 4.91 4.41 -13.33
C LYS A 68 4.07 4.44 -14.59
#